data_AF-S3XLB5-F1
#
_entry.id   AF-S3XLB5-F1
#
_cell.length_a   1.000
_cell.length_b   1.000
_cell.length_c   1.000
_cell.angle_alpha   90.00
_cell.angle_beta   90.00
_cell.angle_gamma   90.00
#
_symmetry.space_group_name_H-M   'P 1'
#
loop_
_entity.id
_entity.type
_entity.pdbx_description
1 polymer ?
#
loop_
_entity_poly.entity_id
_entity_poly.type
_entity_poly.pdbx_seq_one_letter_code
_entity_poly.pdbx_strand_id
1 'polypeptide(L)'
;MTEIESVLADEAVFNLDPSNLLSDFLGRDVSAPSLGVKGIHHWATYIGEYRHDTELEEAVSAISEREGIGNVRWGPSHIAPHFYGVSGYWINLDNHGRQLEFFACRETSSWMARPQEERKRLMSHPGLEVDAPELVGPLLEFLAVLGHRTSSLHFEPMDQLGHTYGHLQRIDNGSVIELVHETQSGSLSVGW
;
A
#
# COMPACT_ATOMS: atom_id res chain seq x y z
N MET A 1 0.12 -15.21 -11.99
CA MET A 1 0.11 -16.14 -10.83
C MET A 1 1.45 -16.21 -10.11
N THR A 2 2.59 -16.24 -10.80
CA THR A 2 3.93 -16.34 -10.16
C THR A 2 4.27 -15.17 -9.22
N GLU A 3 3.80 -13.96 -9.53
CA GLU A 3 4.09 -12.77 -8.70
C GLU A 3 3.31 -12.78 -7.37
N ILE A 4 2.02 -13.15 -7.40
CA ILE A 4 1.21 -13.32 -6.18
C ILE A 4 1.83 -14.38 -5.28
N GLU A 5 2.25 -15.51 -5.85
CA GLU A 5 2.90 -16.59 -5.08
C GLU A 5 4.21 -16.16 -4.43
N SER A 6 5.01 -15.35 -5.14
CA SER A 6 6.23 -14.79 -4.58
C SER A 6 5.94 -13.88 -3.40
N VAL A 7 4.93 -13.01 -3.48
CA VAL A 7 4.59 -12.08 -2.39
C VAL A 7 4.00 -12.82 -1.20
N LEU A 8 3.10 -13.78 -1.44
CA LEU A 8 2.50 -14.59 -0.37
C LEU A 8 3.56 -15.41 0.41
N ALA A 9 4.70 -15.71 -0.21
CA ALA A 9 5.82 -16.43 0.41
C ALA A 9 6.88 -15.50 1.04
N ASP A 10 6.88 -14.20 0.72
CA ASP A 10 7.92 -13.28 1.17
C ASP A 10 7.60 -12.69 2.54
N GLU A 11 7.87 -13.50 3.56
CA GLU A 11 7.74 -13.05 4.94
C GLU A 11 8.82 -12.06 5.38
N ALA A 12 9.91 -11.91 4.62
CA ALA A 12 11.05 -11.12 5.04
C ALA A 12 10.75 -9.62 5.02
N VAL A 13 9.85 -9.17 4.14
CA VAL A 13 9.49 -7.74 4.01
C VAL A 13 8.96 -7.13 5.30
N PHE A 14 8.27 -7.91 6.13
CA PHE A 14 7.72 -7.44 7.42
C PHE A 14 8.75 -7.36 8.55
N ASN A 15 9.92 -7.96 8.35
CA ASN A 15 11.03 -7.90 9.30
C ASN A 15 12.06 -6.80 8.93
N LEU A 16 11.78 -6.01 7.89
CA LEU A 16 12.63 -4.89 7.52
C LEU A 16 12.54 -3.79 8.59
N ASP A 17 13.65 -3.09 8.81
CA ASP A 17 13.70 -1.95 9.72
C ASP A 17 13.01 -0.73 9.05
N PRO A 18 11.92 -0.19 9.65
CA PRO A 18 11.23 0.98 9.09
C PRO A 18 12.13 2.21 9.00
N SER A 19 13.18 2.31 9.83
CA SER A 19 14.16 3.39 9.74
C SER A 19 14.97 3.32 8.45
N ASN A 20 15.33 2.11 8.00
CA ASN A 20 16.03 1.92 6.72
C ASN A 20 15.11 2.28 5.55
N LEU A 21 13.86 1.81 5.57
CA LEU A 21 12.87 2.13 4.54
C LEU A 21 12.64 3.65 4.41
N LEU A 22 12.40 4.33 5.53
CA LEU A 22 12.25 5.78 5.54
C LEU A 22 13.52 6.51 5.12
N SER A 23 14.69 6.05 5.56
CA SER A 23 15.95 6.71 5.22
C SER A 23 16.27 6.59 3.73
N ASP A 24 16.09 5.40 3.16
CA ASP A 24 16.25 5.14 1.73
C ASP A 24 15.25 5.98 0.91
N PHE A 25 13.99 6.02 1.35
CA PHE A 25 12.96 6.83 0.71
C PHE A 25 13.32 8.32 0.75
N LEU A 26 13.75 8.86 1.88
CA LEU A 26 14.05 10.29 2.03
C LEU A 26 15.44 10.66 1.49
N GLY A 27 16.30 9.66 1.22
CA GLY A 27 17.70 9.86 0.83
C GLY A 27 18.57 10.43 1.95
N ARG A 28 18.21 10.18 3.21
CA ARG A 28 18.92 10.67 4.41
C ARG A 28 18.54 9.86 5.64
N ASP A 29 19.45 9.80 6.61
CA ASP A 29 19.21 9.06 7.85
C ASP A 29 18.04 9.66 8.67
N VAL A 30 17.08 8.81 9.00
CA VAL A 30 15.90 9.12 9.81
C VAL A 30 15.60 7.96 10.76
N SER A 31 15.26 8.28 12.01
CA SER A 31 14.82 7.30 12.99
C SER A 31 13.29 7.18 12.95
N ALA A 32 12.79 6.03 12.48
CA ALA A 32 11.35 5.76 12.42
C ALA A 32 10.68 5.82 13.83
N PRO A 33 11.26 5.22 14.90
CA PRO A 33 10.67 5.34 16.24
C PRO A 33 10.59 6.78 16.77
N SER A 34 11.54 7.64 16.39
CA SER A 34 11.52 9.06 16.79
C SER A 34 10.38 9.85 16.14
N LEU A 35 9.78 9.30 15.07
CA LEU A 35 8.64 9.86 14.37
C LEU A 35 7.32 9.17 14.76
N GLY A 36 7.33 8.25 15.73
CA GLY A 36 6.14 7.48 16.10
C GLY A 36 5.75 6.44 15.05
N VAL A 37 6.71 5.95 14.26
CA VAL A 37 6.52 4.81 13.36
C VAL A 37 7.01 3.53 14.06
N LYS A 38 6.10 2.56 14.23
CA LYS A 38 6.33 1.33 15.01
C LYS A 38 6.80 0.15 14.21
N GLY A 39 6.49 0.12 12.92
CA GLY A 39 6.75 -1.04 12.08
C GLY A 39 6.14 -0.90 10.70
N ILE A 40 6.06 -2.04 10.01
CA ILE A 40 5.43 -2.17 8.70
C ILE A 40 4.05 -2.77 8.93
N HIS A 41 3.02 -2.02 8.55
CA HIS A 41 1.63 -2.44 8.64
C HIS A 41 1.28 -3.44 7.55
N HIS A 42 1.58 -3.09 6.30
CA HIS A 42 1.32 -3.93 5.14
C HIS A 42 2.35 -3.68 4.04
N TRP A 43 2.35 -4.55 3.03
CA TRP A 43 3.14 -4.37 1.81
C TRP A 43 2.21 -4.39 0.60
N ALA A 44 2.09 -3.24 -0.05
CA ALA A 44 1.33 -3.07 -1.28
C ALA A 44 2.15 -3.51 -2.49
N THR A 45 1.61 -4.43 -3.30
CA THR A 45 2.28 -4.94 -4.50
C THR A 45 1.45 -4.77 -5.76
N TYR A 46 2.06 -4.21 -6.80
CA TYR A 46 1.49 -4.22 -8.13
C TYR A 46 1.55 -5.62 -8.76
N ILE A 47 0.38 -6.22 -8.99
CA ILE A 47 0.26 -7.59 -9.52
C ILE A 47 -0.02 -7.63 -11.03
N GLY A 48 -0.08 -6.46 -11.68
CA GLY A 48 -0.17 -6.31 -13.13
C GLY A 48 -1.45 -5.66 -13.63
N GLU A 49 -1.80 -6.00 -14.87
CA GLU A 49 -2.90 -5.38 -15.60
C GLU A 49 -4.09 -6.32 -15.78
N TYR A 50 -5.28 -5.74 -15.86
CA TYR A 50 -6.51 -6.44 -16.25
C TYR A 50 -7.18 -5.73 -17.43
N ARG A 51 -7.83 -6.48 -18.31
CA ARG A 51 -8.56 -5.93 -19.48
C ARG A 51 -10.03 -5.71 -19.20
N HIS A 52 -10.59 -6.64 -18.45
CA HIS A 52 -12.00 -6.73 -18.10
C HIS A 52 -12.13 -6.95 -16.59
N ASP A 53 -13.15 -6.37 -15.98
CA ASP A 53 -13.38 -6.48 -14.53
C ASP A 53 -13.56 -7.95 -14.09
N THR A 54 -14.02 -8.83 -14.99
CA THR A 54 -14.10 -10.28 -14.75
C THR A 54 -12.75 -10.94 -14.48
N GLU A 55 -11.66 -10.46 -15.10
CA GLU A 55 -10.31 -11.01 -14.84
C GLU A 55 -9.86 -10.69 -13.40
N LEU A 56 -10.28 -9.55 -12.86
CA LEU A 56 -10.03 -9.17 -11.48
C LEU A 56 -10.88 -10.01 -10.51
N GLU A 57 -12.17 -10.18 -10.81
CA GLU A 57 -13.07 -11.03 -10.03
C GLU A 57 -12.55 -12.48 -9.95
N GLU A 58 -12.10 -13.03 -11.07
CA GLU A 58 -11.47 -14.36 -11.14
C GLU A 58 -10.21 -14.42 -10.28
N ALA A 59 -9.35 -13.39 -10.33
CA ALA A 59 -8.15 -13.33 -9.52
C ALA A 59 -8.47 -13.25 -8.01
N VAL A 60 -9.45 -12.45 -7.61
CA VAL A 60 -9.91 -12.35 -6.21
C VAL A 60 -10.49 -13.68 -5.73
N SER A 61 -11.30 -14.36 -6.55
CA SER A 61 -11.84 -15.68 -6.23
C SER A 61 -10.70 -16.69 -6.01
N ALA A 62 -9.73 -16.72 -6.93
CA ALA A 62 -8.58 -17.61 -6.85
C ALA A 62 -7.67 -17.32 -5.64
N ILE A 63 -7.54 -16.06 -5.21
CA ILE A 63 -6.83 -15.68 -3.99
C ILE A 63 -7.58 -16.17 -2.75
N SER A 64 -8.91 -15.97 -2.72
CA SER A 64 -9.76 -16.29 -1.57
C SER A 64 -9.87 -17.79 -1.30
N GLU A 65 -9.67 -18.63 -2.30
CA GLU A 65 -9.69 -20.09 -2.19
C GLU A 65 -8.37 -20.69 -1.66
N ARG A 66 -7.32 -19.88 -1.48
CA ARG A 66 -6.01 -20.36 -0.99
C ARG A 66 -6.02 -20.58 0.52
N GLU A 67 -5.36 -21.65 0.95
CA GLU A 67 -5.14 -21.92 2.37
C GLU A 67 -4.29 -20.82 3.02
N GLY A 68 -4.65 -20.41 4.24
CA GLY A 68 -3.95 -19.36 5.00
C GLY A 68 -4.39 -17.94 4.69
N ILE A 69 -5.17 -17.74 3.61
CA ILE A 69 -5.74 -16.45 3.23
C ILE A 69 -7.07 -16.19 3.94
N GLY A 70 -7.26 -14.99 4.47
CA GLY A 70 -8.48 -14.55 5.15
C GLY A 70 -8.82 -13.09 4.84
N ASN A 71 -10.00 -12.66 5.27
CA ASN A 71 -10.46 -11.25 5.24
C ASN A 71 -10.25 -10.52 3.91
N VAL A 72 -10.40 -11.24 2.79
CA VAL A 72 -10.22 -10.67 1.45
C VAL A 72 -11.27 -9.60 1.19
N ARG A 73 -10.81 -8.38 0.94
CA ARG A 73 -11.60 -7.20 0.59
C ARG A 73 -10.99 -6.58 -0.65
N TRP A 74 -11.80 -5.97 -1.51
CA TRP A 74 -11.30 -5.32 -2.71
C TRP A 74 -12.22 -4.20 -3.14
N GLY A 75 -11.67 -3.24 -3.87
CA GLY A 75 -12.41 -2.06 -4.28
C GLY A 75 -11.63 -1.20 -5.26
N PRO A 76 -12.28 -0.18 -5.84
CA PRO A 76 -11.62 0.73 -6.76
C PRO A 76 -10.51 1.50 -6.04
N SER A 77 -9.36 1.62 -6.68
CA SER A 77 -8.25 2.47 -6.23
C SER A 77 -8.62 3.94 -6.46
N HIS A 78 -8.41 4.76 -5.44
CA HIS A 78 -8.48 6.22 -5.57
C HIS A 78 -7.17 6.80 -6.13
N ILE A 79 -6.04 6.14 -5.88
CA ILE A 79 -4.70 6.59 -6.29
C ILE A 79 -4.53 6.46 -7.81
N ALA A 80 -4.78 5.27 -8.35
CA ALA A 80 -4.54 4.98 -9.76
C ALA A 80 -5.24 5.96 -10.73
N PRO A 81 -6.55 6.24 -10.60
CA PRO A 81 -7.23 7.16 -11.52
C PRO A 81 -6.79 8.60 -11.32
N HIS A 82 -6.58 9.03 -10.06
CA HIS A 82 -6.28 10.42 -9.76
C HIS A 82 -4.86 10.81 -10.18
N PHE A 83 -3.87 9.97 -9.93
CA PHE A 83 -2.46 10.31 -10.17
C PHE A 83 -1.91 9.76 -11.49
N TYR A 84 -2.45 8.65 -11.98
CA TYR A 84 -1.92 7.97 -13.17
C TYR A 84 -2.91 7.93 -14.34
N GLY A 85 -4.13 8.44 -14.15
CA GLY A 85 -5.14 8.52 -15.20
C GLY A 85 -5.61 7.14 -15.67
N VAL A 86 -5.51 6.11 -14.82
CA VAL A 86 -5.88 4.73 -15.13
C VAL A 86 -6.81 4.18 -14.05
N SER A 87 -7.89 3.51 -14.45
CA SER A 87 -8.70 2.75 -13.49
C SER A 87 -7.86 1.67 -12.84
N GLY A 88 -8.06 1.42 -11.55
CA GLY A 88 -7.38 0.35 -10.84
C GLY A 88 -8.20 -0.12 -9.66
N TYR A 89 -7.76 -1.23 -9.08
CA TYR A 89 -8.35 -1.85 -7.91
C TYR A 89 -7.27 -2.21 -6.90
N TRP A 90 -7.62 -2.10 -5.62
CA TRP A 90 -6.87 -2.69 -4.51
C TRP A 90 -7.54 -3.99 -4.08
N ILE A 91 -6.75 -4.92 -3.55
CA ILE A 91 -7.18 -6.16 -2.91
C ILE A 91 -6.42 -6.26 -1.59
N ASN A 92 -7.11 -6.12 -0.48
CA ASN A 92 -6.57 -6.30 0.86
C ASN A 92 -6.90 -7.70 1.37
N LEU A 93 -5.93 -8.35 2.01
CA LEU A 93 -6.10 -9.69 2.56
C LEU A 93 -5.21 -9.90 3.78
N ASP A 94 -5.64 -10.85 4.60
CA ASP A 94 -4.82 -11.43 5.65
C ASP A 94 -4.14 -12.70 5.14
N ASN A 95 -2.84 -12.82 5.36
CA ASN A 95 -2.07 -14.04 5.13
C ASN A 95 -1.31 -14.40 6.41
N HIS A 96 -1.74 -15.46 7.10
CA HIS A 96 -1.14 -15.88 8.38
C HIS A 96 -1.00 -14.74 9.42
N GLY A 97 -2.01 -13.87 9.50
CA GLY A 97 -2.05 -12.75 10.45
C GLY A 97 -1.27 -11.50 10.01
N ARG A 98 -0.86 -11.44 8.74
CA ARG A 98 -0.21 -10.27 8.14
C ARG A 98 -1.10 -9.65 7.07
N GLN A 99 -1.20 -8.33 7.09
CA GLN A 99 -1.94 -7.59 6.08
C GLN A 99 -1.09 -7.45 4.81
N LEU A 100 -1.66 -7.85 3.68
CA LEU A 100 -1.10 -7.65 2.35
C LEU A 100 -2.09 -6.87 1.50
N GLU A 101 -1.55 -6.03 0.62
CA GLU A 101 -2.34 -5.31 -0.37
C GLU A 101 -1.81 -5.60 -1.78
N PHE A 102 -2.72 -5.86 -2.71
CA PHE A 102 -2.40 -5.97 -4.11
C PHE A 102 -3.08 -4.88 -4.92
N PHE A 103 -2.36 -4.37 -5.93
CA PHE A 103 -2.89 -3.42 -6.89
C PHE A 103 -2.89 -3.99 -8.29
N ALA A 104 -4.02 -3.82 -8.99
CA ALA A 104 -4.14 -4.08 -10.41
C ALA A 104 -4.67 -2.84 -11.12
N CYS A 105 -4.16 -2.58 -12.33
CA CYS A 105 -4.59 -1.43 -13.13
C CYS A 105 -5.17 -1.89 -14.47
N ARG A 106 -6.13 -1.14 -15.00
CA ARG A 106 -6.71 -1.47 -16.29
C ARG A 106 -5.68 -1.29 -17.41
N GLU A 107 -5.63 -2.25 -18.32
CA GLU A 107 -4.80 -2.16 -19.52
C GLU A 107 -5.31 -1.00 -20.40
N THR A 108 -4.51 0.07 -20.48
CA THR A 108 -4.76 1.21 -21.37
C THR A 108 -3.47 1.57 -22.09
N SER A 109 -3.56 2.15 -23.29
CA SER A 109 -2.35 2.50 -24.06
C SER A 109 -1.43 3.47 -23.32
N SER A 110 -1.99 4.41 -22.54
CA SER A 110 -1.22 5.36 -21.73
C SER A 110 -0.51 4.69 -20.56
N TRP A 111 -1.18 3.77 -19.87
CA TRP A 111 -0.57 2.99 -18.79
C TRP A 111 0.53 2.07 -19.34
N MET A 112 0.24 1.37 -20.42
CA MET A 112 1.17 0.43 -21.05
C MET A 112 2.38 1.09 -21.71
N ALA A 113 2.31 2.39 -22.02
CA ALA A 113 3.46 3.16 -22.50
C ALA A 113 4.57 3.32 -21.44
N ARG A 114 4.25 3.17 -20.14
CA ARG A 114 5.24 3.18 -19.07
C ARG A 114 5.96 1.84 -18.99
N PRO A 115 7.28 1.77 -18.76
CA PRO A 115 7.98 0.52 -18.50
C PRO A 115 7.39 -0.23 -17.30
N GLN A 116 7.41 -1.57 -17.34
CA GLN A 116 6.85 -2.42 -16.27
C GLN A 116 7.41 -2.06 -14.89
N GLU A 117 8.73 -1.87 -14.77
CA GLU A 117 9.39 -1.47 -13.51
C GLU A 117 8.90 -0.12 -13.00
N GLU A 118 8.59 0.82 -13.90
CA GLU A 118 8.00 2.09 -13.51
C GLU A 118 6.59 1.88 -12.94
N ARG A 119 5.75 1.08 -13.61
CA ARG A 119 4.40 0.76 -13.14
C ARG A 119 4.41 0.10 -11.77
N LYS A 120 5.31 -0.88 -11.57
CA LYS A 120 5.52 -1.54 -10.28
C LYS A 120 5.87 -0.54 -9.19
N ARG A 121 6.84 0.32 -9.44
CA ARG A 121 7.32 1.34 -8.48
C ARG A 121 6.28 2.39 -8.14
N LEU A 122 5.37 2.73 -9.06
CA LEU A 122 4.29 3.68 -8.84
C LEU A 122 3.15 3.10 -7.98
N MET A 123 2.93 1.78 -8.05
CA MET A 123 1.78 1.12 -7.42
C MET A 123 2.16 0.24 -6.22
N SER A 124 3.45 -0.07 -6.02
CA SER A 124 3.93 -0.90 -4.90
C SER A 124 4.62 -0.03 -3.87
N HIS A 125 4.36 -0.28 -2.59
CA HIS A 125 4.93 0.49 -1.49
C HIS A 125 4.77 -0.21 -0.13
N PRO A 126 5.60 0.11 0.86
CA PRO A 126 5.31 -0.23 2.25
C PRO A 126 4.29 0.73 2.86
N GLY A 127 3.35 0.18 3.63
CA GLY A 127 2.56 0.91 4.60
C GLY A 127 3.24 0.86 5.97
N LEU A 128 3.54 2.02 6.54
CA LEU A 128 4.24 2.16 7.81
C LEU A 128 3.24 2.47 8.93
N GLU A 129 3.28 1.67 9.99
CA GLU A 129 2.37 1.81 11.12
C GLU A 129 2.75 3.01 11.98
N VAL A 130 1.81 3.94 12.15
CA VAL A 130 1.94 5.14 12.97
C VAL A 130 1.16 4.97 14.28
N ASP A 131 1.78 5.40 15.38
CA ASP A 131 1.29 5.19 16.74
C ASP A 131 -0.10 5.74 17.03
N ALA A 132 -0.45 6.86 16.39
CA ALA A 132 -1.66 7.60 16.68
C ALA A 132 -2.19 8.25 15.40
N PRO A 133 -3.52 8.29 15.21
CA PRO A 133 -4.12 8.81 13.98
C PRO A 133 -3.83 10.30 13.79
N GLU A 134 -3.79 11.08 14.86
CA GLU A 134 -3.48 12.51 14.81
C GLU A 134 -2.05 12.82 14.36
N LEU A 135 -1.15 11.83 14.34
CA LEU A 135 0.23 12.02 13.88
C LEU A 135 0.37 11.86 12.38
N VAL A 136 -0.52 11.12 11.71
CA VAL A 136 -0.37 10.75 10.29
C VAL A 136 -0.29 11.99 9.41
N GLY A 137 -1.29 12.88 9.48
CA GLY A 137 -1.35 14.11 8.67
C GLY A 137 -0.12 15.02 8.89
N PRO A 138 0.17 15.46 10.12
CA PRO A 138 1.35 16.27 10.41
C PRO A 138 2.68 15.62 9.99
N LEU A 139 2.80 14.29 10.14
CA LEU A 139 3.99 13.56 9.73
C LEU A 139 4.15 13.54 8.20
N LEU A 140 3.06 13.36 7.45
CA LEU A 140 3.09 13.49 5.98
C LEU A 140 3.62 14.86 5.55
N GLU A 141 3.09 15.94 6.12
CA GLU A 141 3.52 17.30 5.81
C GLU A 141 5.00 17.52 6.16
N PHE A 142 5.41 17.06 7.34
CA PHE A 142 6.79 17.15 7.78
C PHE A 142 7.74 16.39 6.85
N LEU A 143 7.43 15.14 6.50
CA LEU A 143 8.28 14.34 5.63
C LEU A 143 8.30 14.87 4.20
N ALA A 144 7.19 15.43 3.70
CA ALA A 144 7.15 16.08 2.39
C ALA A 144 8.13 17.26 2.30
N VAL A 145 8.32 18.02 3.39
CA VAL A 145 9.29 19.11 3.48
C VAL A 145 10.71 18.60 3.75
N LEU A 146 10.85 17.56 4.56
CA LEU A 146 12.15 17.01 4.96
C LEU A 146 12.86 16.30 3.80
N GLY A 147 12.09 15.60 2.96
CA GLY A 147 12.58 14.88 1.80
C GLY A 147 12.88 15.83 0.64
N HIS A 148 14.03 15.64 0.01
CA HIS A 148 14.33 16.38 -1.22
C HIS A 148 13.49 15.79 -2.36
N ARG A 149 12.56 16.58 -2.91
CA ARG A 149 11.64 16.17 -3.99
C ARG A 149 10.60 15.12 -3.55
N THR A 150 10.08 15.23 -2.34
CA THR A 150 8.90 14.48 -1.91
C THR A 150 7.63 15.34 -2.01
N SER A 151 6.50 14.71 -2.26
CA SER A 151 5.17 15.34 -2.25
C SER A 151 4.18 14.45 -1.51
N SER A 152 3.31 15.04 -0.71
CA SER A 152 2.09 14.35 -0.26
C SER A 152 1.19 14.16 -1.48
N LEU A 153 0.72 12.92 -1.69
CA LEU A 153 -0.24 12.59 -2.72
C LEU A 153 -1.65 12.70 -2.17
N HIS A 154 -1.91 12.01 -1.07
CA HIS A 154 -3.25 11.83 -0.53
C HIS A 154 -3.19 11.70 0.99
N PHE A 155 -4.24 12.14 1.65
CA PHE A 155 -4.46 11.97 3.08
C PHE A 155 -5.96 11.78 3.30
N GLU A 156 -6.32 10.72 4.01
CA GLU A 156 -7.70 10.40 4.38
C GLU A 156 -7.77 10.24 5.91
N PRO A 157 -8.38 11.20 6.62
CA PRO A 157 -8.61 11.07 8.05
C PRO A 157 -9.82 10.18 8.31
N MET A 158 -9.61 9.06 9.02
CA MET A 158 -10.67 8.16 9.49
C MET A 158 -11.64 7.75 8.37
N ASP A 159 -11.15 6.88 7.51
CA ASP A 159 -11.93 6.29 6.43
C ASP A 159 -13.09 5.42 6.96
N GLN A 160 -13.83 4.79 6.05
CA GLN A 160 -14.98 3.96 6.39
C GLN A 160 -14.63 2.71 7.20
N LEU A 161 -13.35 2.34 7.26
CA LEU A 161 -12.82 1.20 8.00
C LEU A 161 -12.19 1.63 9.34
N GLY A 162 -12.12 2.93 9.63
CA GLY A 162 -11.49 3.48 10.83
C GLY A 162 -9.97 3.61 10.71
N HIS A 163 -9.45 3.62 9.49
CA HIS A 163 -8.04 3.88 9.18
C HIS A 163 -7.82 5.37 9.01
N THR A 164 -6.70 5.88 9.52
CA THR A 164 -6.20 7.20 9.13
C THR A 164 -4.91 6.98 8.38
N TYR A 165 -4.87 7.40 7.12
CA TYR A 165 -3.72 7.09 6.28
C TYR A 165 -3.39 8.21 5.29
N GLY A 166 -2.19 8.15 4.72
CA GLY A 166 -1.84 8.96 3.57
C GLY A 166 -0.51 8.59 2.95
N HIS A 167 -0.29 9.11 1.75
CA HIS A 167 0.77 8.66 0.86
C HIS A 167 1.74 9.78 0.54
N LEU A 168 3.03 9.46 0.58
CA LEU A 168 4.10 10.31 0.08
C LEU A 168 4.68 9.71 -1.18
N GLN A 169 4.99 10.54 -2.17
CA GLN A 169 5.71 10.15 -3.36
C GLN A 169 7.01 10.92 -3.50
N ARG A 170 8.07 10.21 -3.86
CA ARG A 170 9.27 10.83 -4.41
C ARG A 170 9.05 11.24 -5.86
N ILE A 171 9.24 12.50 -6.19
CA ILE A 171 9.03 13.05 -7.53
C ILE A 171 10.11 12.59 -8.52
N ASP A 172 11.32 12.28 -8.04
CA ASP A 172 12.44 11.89 -8.91
C ASP A 172 12.30 10.50 -9.49
N ASN A 173 11.74 9.57 -8.73
CA ASN A 173 11.61 8.18 -9.09
C ASN A 173 10.18 7.65 -8.92
N GLY A 174 9.21 8.44 -8.49
CA GLY A 174 7.82 8.00 -8.36
C GLY A 174 7.54 6.97 -7.27
N SER A 175 8.54 6.52 -6.50
CA SER A 175 8.31 5.59 -5.38
C SER A 175 7.39 6.20 -4.34
N VAL A 176 6.62 5.34 -3.69
CA VAL A 176 5.59 5.73 -2.73
C VAL A 176 5.88 5.07 -1.37
N ILE A 177 5.51 5.74 -0.29
CA ILE A 177 5.29 5.14 1.02
C ILE A 177 3.93 5.58 1.53
N GLU A 178 3.31 4.74 2.34
CA GLU A 178 2.11 5.08 3.07
C GLU A 178 2.42 5.18 4.56
N LEU A 179 1.80 6.15 5.22
CA LEU A 179 1.70 6.21 6.68
C LEU A 179 0.27 5.83 7.05
N VAL A 180 0.11 4.84 7.92
CA VAL A 180 -1.19 4.30 8.29
C VAL A 180 -1.30 4.14 9.80
N HIS A 181 -2.43 4.56 10.33
CA HIS A 181 -2.89 4.19 11.66
C HIS A 181 -4.19 3.41 11.50
N GLU A 182 -4.18 2.14 11.90
CA GLU A 182 -5.37 1.33 12.07
C GLU A 182 -5.76 1.32 13.55
N THR A 183 -6.96 1.83 13.86
CA THR A 183 -7.52 1.60 15.18
C THR A 183 -7.76 0.10 15.28
N GLN A 184 -7.07 -0.62 16.19
CA GLN A 184 -7.34 -2.05 16.38
C GLN A 184 -8.84 -2.23 16.54
N SER A 185 -9.48 -2.80 15.52
CA SER A 185 -10.83 -3.29 15.62
C SER A 185 -10.72 -4.49 16.54
N GLY A 186 -10.82 -4.24 17.84
CA GLY A 186 -10.93 -5.30 18.83
C GLY A 186 -12.00 -6.24 18.33
N SER A 187 -11.59 -7.47 17.99
CA SER A 187 -12.39 -8.58 17.51
C SER A 187 -13.90 -8.33 17.67
N LEU A 188 -14.53 -7.69 16.69
CA LEU A 188 -15.97 -7.72 16.61
C LEU A 188 -16.27 -9.13 16.12
N SER A 189 -16.52 -10.02 17.08
CA SER A 189 -17.29 -11.22 16.88
C SER A 189 -18.63 -10.80 16.29
N VAL A 190 -18.71 -10.67 14.97
CA VAL A 190 -19.99 -10.49 14.29
C VAL A 190 -20.58 -11.88 14.18
N GLY A 191 -21.34 -12.25 15.21
CA GLY A 191 -22.31 -13.33 15.10
C GLY A 191 -23.39 -12.88 14.12
N TRP A 192 -23.52 -13.65 13.04
CA TRP A 192 -24.77 -13.92 12.35
C TRP A 192 -24.84 -15.42 12.07
#